data_AF-A0A8S1H091-F1
#
_entry.id   AF-A0A8S1H091-F1
#
_cell.length_a   1.000
_cell.length_b   1.000
_cell.length_c   1.000
_cell.angle_alpha   90.00
_cell.angle_beta   90.00
_cell.angle_gamma   90.00
#
_symmetry.space_group_name_H-M   'P 1'
#
loop_
_entity.id
_entity.type
_entity.pdbx_description
1 polymer ?
#
loop_
_entity_poly.entity_id
_entity_poly.type
_entity_poly.pdbx_seq_one_letter_code
_entity_poly.pdbx_strand_id
1 'polypeptide(L)'
;MIGLESWFSNFTQFSRKWITAESLADVPRPHVEYAIWSTFKAAELMSVLGGLLAHPIYRFYLWKQLTPEMTTPNSHKIIRSKCRRLQGRFLLVGLFSAPLLSRLQTLQSGTTAAELQNKCYAIRCDGHGLTIDRCALVCGLVGWYWRRFQGAVDGINIGLAYALFSTKVLEPRTSPMLRDHIHPDLRYNSVEAASENKSKLIKFFAEQDRKNSQ
;
A
#
# COMPACT_ATOMS: atom_id res chain seq x y z
N MET A 1 -3.74 18.07 -13.96
CA MET A 1 -4.14 17.07 -12.93
C MET A 1 -3.51 15.73 -13.29
N ILE A 2 -2.75 15.12 -12.38
CA ILE A 2 -1.91 13.92 -12.63
C ILE A 2 -2.77 12.63 -12.71
N GLY A 3 -4.06 12.71 -12.39
CA GLY A 3 -5.00 11.57 -12.43
C GLY A 3 -4.84 10.60 -11.25
N LEU A 4 -4.24 11.05 -10.14
CA LEU A 4 -4.08 10.27 -8.90
C LEU A 4 -4.69 10.95 -7.68
N GLU A 5 -5.44 12.03 -7.90
CA GLU A 5 -5.99 12.87 -6.82
C GLU A 5 -7.10 12.15 -6.06
N SER A 6 -7.97 11.42 -6.77
CA SER A 6 -9.00 10.55 -6.17
C SER A 6 -8.36 9.42 -5.36
N TRP A 7 -7.36 8.74 -5.93
CA TRP A 7 -6.58 7.72 -5.23
C TRP A 7 -5.93 8.28 -3.95
N PHE A 8 -5.23 9.42 -4.05
CA PHE A 8 -4.51 10.01 -2.91
C PHE A 8 -5.46 10.50 -1.82
N SER A 9 -6.61 11.06 -2.20
CA SER A 9 -7.65 11.47 -1.26
C SER A 9 -8.24 10.26 -0.52
N ASN A 10 -8.48 9.15 -1.24
CA ASN A 10 -8.91 7.89 -0.63
C ASN A 10 -7.82 7.27 0.27
N PHE A 11 -6.56 7.33 -0.17
CA PHE A 11 -5.43 6.79 0.58
C PHE A 11 -5.18 7.57 1.87
N THR A 12 -5.25 8.89 1.84
CA THR A 12 -4.94 9.72 3.03
C THR A 12 -6.13 9.95 3.95
N GLN A 13 -7.35 9.91 3.42
CA GLN A 13 -8.59 10.26 4.15
C GLN A 13 -8.55 11.66 4.79
N PHE A 14 -7.70 12.57 4.31
CA PHE A 14 -7.51 13.88 4.96
C PHE A 14 -8.76 14.76 4.95
N SER A 15 -9.63 14.63 3.95
CA SER A 15 -10.81 15.47 3.84
C SER A 15 -12.02 14.71 3.33
N ARG A 16 -13.08 14.68 4.15
CA ARG A 16 -14.35 14.03 3.83
C ARG A 16 -15.01 14.58 2.57
N LYS A 17 -14.80 15.87 2.24
CA LYS A 17 -15.43 16.51 1.08
C LYS A 17 -14.98 15.91 -0.26
N TRP A 18 -13.81 15.28 -0.30
CA TRP A 18 -13.19 14.76 -1.53
C TRP A 18 -13.43 13.25 -1.72
N ILE A 19 -14.15 12.63 -0.78
CA ILE A 19 -14.30 11.19 -0.66
C ILE A 19 -15.79 10.89 -0.82
N THR A 20 -16.19 10.67 -2.07
CA THR A 20 -17.56 10.29 -2.47
C THR A 20 -17.54 8.90 -3.11
N ALA A 21 -18.69 8.23 -3.18
CA ALA A 21 -18.78 6.94 -3.86
C ALA A 21 -18.34 7.02 -5.33
N GLU A 22 -18.61 8.16 -5.97
CA GLU A 22 -18.20 8.46 -7.34
C GLU A 22 -16.69 8.67 -7.46
N SER A 23 -16.07 9.43 -6.53
CA SER A 23 -14.62 9.63 -6.55
C SER A 23 -13.86 8.33 -6.26
N LEU A 24 -14.45 7.43 -5.46
CA LEU A 24 -13.91 6.11 -5.18
C LEU A 24 -13.87 5.25 -6.46
N ALA A 25 -14.93 5.29 -7.27
CA ALA A 25 -15.05 4.56 -8.53
C ALA A 25 -14.29 5.20 -9.70
N ASP A 26 -13.88 6.47 -9.58
CA ASP A 26 -13.12 7.17 -10.63
C ASP A 26 -11.64 6.74 -10.64
N VAL A 27 -11.31 5.79 -11.52
CA VAL A 27 -9.96 5.22 -11.73
C VAL A 27 -9.42 5.60 -13.12
N PRO A 28 -8.90 6.83 -13.30
CA PRO A 28 -8.43 7.31 -14.60
C PRO A 28 -7.09 6.70 -15.03
N ARG A 29 -6.26 6.21 -14.09
CA ARG A 29 -4.93 5.63 -14.37
C ARG A 29 -4.71 4.29 -13.67
N PRO A 30 -5.43 3.22 -14.09
CA PRO A 30 -5.43 1.94 -13.40
C PRO A 30 -4.05 1.27 -13.36
N HIS A 31 -3.24 1.37 -14.41
CA HIS A 31 -1.87 0.80 -14.41
C HIS A 31 -0.94 1.45 -13.39
N VAL A 32 -1.02 2.78 -13.25
CA VAL A 32 -0.17 3.51 -12.32
C VAL A 32 -0.60 3.22 -10.90
N GLU A 33 -1.90 3.24 -10.64
CA GLU A 33 -2.47 2.93 -9.33
C GLU A 33 -2.14 1.50 -8.88
N TYR A 34 -2.31 0.52 -9.77
CA TYR A 34 -1.95 -0.86 -9.50
C TYR A 34 -0.45 -1.03 -9.24
N ALA A 35 0.41 -0.29 -9.95
CA ALA A 35 1.85 -0.28 -9.69
C ALA A 35 2.19 0.33 -8.32
N ILE A 36 1.49 1.38 -7.89
CA ILE A 36 1.65 1.97 -6.55
C ILE A 36 1.26 0.95 -5.48
N TRP A 37 0.08 0.34 -5.60
CA TRP A 37 -0.35 -0.72 -4.68
C TRP A 37 0.64 -1.89 -4.63
N SER A 38 1.09 -2.35 -5.80
CA SER A 38 2.09 -3.43 -5.90
C SER A 38 3.40 -3.06 -5.19
N THR A 39 3.78 -1.79 -5.25
CA THR A 39 4.97 -1.26 -4.57
C THR A 39 4.82 -1.32 -3.05
N PHE A 40 3.65 -0.97 -2.50
CA PHE A 40 3.38 -1.13 -1.07
C PHE A 40 3.46 -2.60 -0.65
N LYS A 41 2.74 -3.50 -1.35
CA LYS A 41 2.76 -4.93 -1.04
C LYS A 41 4.15 -5.54 -1.13
N ALA A 42 4.94 -5.16 -2.14
CA ALA A 42 6.31 -5.63 -2.28
C ALA A 42 7.23 -5.06 -1.19
N ALA A 43 7.06 -3.79 -0.80
CA ALA A 43 7.83 -3.19 0.29
C ALA A 43 7.53 -3.87 1.62
N GLU A 44 6.27 -4.19 1.91
CA GLU A 44 5.85 -4.96 3.09
C GLU A 44 6.45 -6.36 3.09
N LEU A 45 6.27 -7.11 2.00
CA LEU A 45 6.77 -8.48 1.86
C LEU A 45 8.29 -8.52 1.98
N MET A 46 9.00 -7.68 1.24
CA MET A 46 10.46 -7.66 1.27
C MET A 46 11.01 -7.15 2.60
N SER A 47 10.27 -6.29 3.31
CA SER A 47 10.64 -5.87 4.67
C SER A 47 10.55 -7.02 5.67
N VAL A 48 9.50 -7.84 5.56
CA VAL A 48 9.34 -9.07 6.34
C VAL A 48 10.43 -10.09 5.99
N LEU A 49 10.64 -10.39 4.70
CA LEU A 49 11.67 -11.33 4.25
C LEU A 49 13.07 -10.87 4.67
N GLY A 50 13.40 -9.60 4.46
CA GLY A 50 14.69 -9.02 4.81
C GLY A 50 14.95 -8.97 6.31
N GLY A 51 13.94 -8.56 7.10
CA GLY A 51 14.07 -8.33 8.53
C GLY A 51 13.89 -9.59 9.39
N LEU A 52 12.89 -10.42 9.08
CA LEU A 52 12.54 -11.59 9.88
C LEU A 52 13.23 -12.88 9.42
N LEU A 53 13.58 -13.02 8.14
CA LEU A 53 14.23 -14.25 7.63
C LEU A 53 15.70 -14.02 7.29
N ALA A 54 15.99 -13.13 6.35
CA ALA A 54 17.36 -12.95 5.84
C ALA A 54 18.31 -12.44 6.93
N HIS A 55 17.88 -11.49 7.76
CA HIS A 55 18.70 -10.94 8.83
C HIS A 55 19.16 -12.00 9.87
N PRO A 56 18.27 -12.80 10.52
CA PRO A 56 18.72 -13.82 11.47
C PRO A 56 19.49 -14.97 10.82
N ILE A 57 19.08 -15.45 9.64
CA ILE A 57 19.78 -16.54 8.93
C ILE A 57 21.20 -16.11 8.58
N TYR A 58 21.36 -14.92 8.01
CA TYR A 58 22.67 -14.41 7.64
C TYR A 58 23.54 -14.09 8.86
N ARG A 59 22.94 -13.61 9.95
CA ARG A 59 23.65 -13.41 11.22
C ARG A 59 24.19 -14.71 11.78
N PHE A 60 23.38 -15.78 11.78
CA PHE A 60 23.80 -17.09 12.23
C PHE A 60 24.92 -17.67 11.36
N TYR A 61 24.79 -17.55 10.04
CA TYR A 61 25.83 -17.93 9.09
C TYR A 61 27.16 -17.20 9.38
N LEU A 62 27.12 -15.88 9.55
CA LEU A 62 28.33 -15.10 9.86
C LEU A 62 28.92 -15.48 11.21
N TRP A 63 28.10 -15.76 12.23
CA TRP A 63 28.56 -16.23 13.53
C TRP A 63 29.29 -17.57 13.47
N LYS A 64 28.81 -18.51 12.66
CA LYS A 64 29.50 -19.80 12.46
C LYS A 64 30.86 -19.67 11.78
N GLN A 65 31.13 -18.56 11.11
CA GLN A 65 32.40 -18.30 10.42
C GLN A 65 33.43 -17.58 11.30
N LEU A 66 33.09 -17.16 12.52
CA LEU A 66 34.10 -16.58 13.41
C LEU A 66 34.96 -17.67 14.02
N THR A 67 36.22 -17.68 13.62
CA THR A 67 37.28 -18.32 14.40
C THR A 67 37.67 -17.42 15.59
N PRO A 68 38.08 -18.00 16.74
CA PRO A 68 38.50 -17.23 17.90
C PRO A 68 39.66 -16.28 17.58
N GLU A 69 40.53 -16.66 16.65
CA GLU A 69 41.66 -15.85 16.17
C GLU A 69 41.24 -14.59 15.40
N MET A 70 40.09 -14.62 14.71
CA MET A 70 39.55 -13.48 13.95
C MET A 70 38.55 -12.64 14.76
N THR A 71 38.32 -13.01 16.02
CA THR A 71 37.32 -12.37 16.86
C THR A 71 37.90 -11.13 17.51
N THR A 72 37.40 -9.96 17.10
CA THR A 72 37.69 -8.67 17.75
C THR A 72 36.51 -8.25 18.63
N PRO A 73 36.71 -7.35 19.61
CA PRO A 73 35.61 -6.80 20.41
C PRO A 73 34.49 -6.15 19.57
N ASN A 74 34.80 -5.74 18.33
CA ASN A 74 33.87 -5.10 17.41
C ASN A 74 33.20 -6.06 16.41
N SER A 75 33.58 -7.34 16.36
CA SER A 75 33.09 -8.27 15.33
C SER A 75 31.55 -8.39 15.35
N HIS A 76 30.92 -8.41 16.53
CA HIS A 76 29.45 -8.43 16.64
C HIS A 76 28.78 -7.17 16.09
N LYS A 77 29.39 -5.99 16.29
CA LYS A 77 28.89 -4.72 15.74
C LYS A 77 28.96 -4.72 14.22
N ILE A 78 30.06 -5.24 13.67
CA ILE A 78 30.27 -5.36 12.21
C ILE A 78 29.24 -6.30 11.59
N ILE A 79 29.04 -7.49 12.18
CA ILE A 79 28.06 -8.47 11.71
C ILE A 79 26.65 -7.86 11.71
N ARG A 80 26.26 -7.22 12.81
CA ARG A 80 24.97 -6.53 12.89
C ARG A 80 24.83 -5.48 11.79
N SER A 81 25.84 -4.65 11.58
CA SER A 81 25.83 -3.63 10.51
C SER A 81 25.67 -4.24 9.11
N LYS A 82 26.37 -5.34 8.83
CA LYS A 82 26.24 -6.08 7.56
C LYS A 82 24.83 -6.66 7.37
N CYS A 83 24.27 -7.33 8.39
CA CYS A 83 22.93 -7.89 8.32
C CYS A 83 21.86 -6.79 8.13
N ARG A 84 22.00 -5.62 8.79
CA ARG A 84 21.06 -4.50 8.60
C ARG A 84 21.16 -3.89 7.20
N ARG A 85 22.37 -3.80 6.62
CA ARG A 85 22.52 -3.39 5.22
C ARG A 85 21.84 -4.37 4.26
N LEU A 86 21.94 -5.67 4.52
CA LEU A 86 21.24 -6.69 3.74
C LEU A 86 19.73 -6.49 3.80
N GLN A 87 19.17 -6.32 4.99
CA GLN A 87 17.75 -6.01 5.20
C GLN A 87 17.28 -4.80 4.38
N GLY A 88 18.02 -3.69 4.42
CA GLY A 88 17.70 -2.50 3.62
C GLY A 88 17.74 -2.74 2.10
N ARG A 89 18.61 -3.65 1.61
CA ARG A 89 18.68 -4.02 0.20
C ARG A 89 17.44 -4.78 -0.26
N PHE A 90 16.87 -5.65 0.58
CA PHE A 90 15.61 -6.33 0.27
C PHE A 90 14.48 -5.33 0.01
N LEU A 91 14.35 -4.31 0.88
CA LEU A 91 13.37 -3.23 0.67
C LEU A 91 13.58 -2.51 -0.66
N LEU A 92 14.82 -2.14 -0.98
CA LEU A 92 15.14 -1.49 -2.25
C LEU A 92 14.76 -2.37 -3.46
N VAL A 93 15.07 -3.67 -3.39
CA VAL A 93 14.66 -4.62 -4.43
C VAL A 93 13.14 -4.62 -4.60
N GLY A 94 12.37 -4.65 -3.50
CA GLY A 94 10.91 -4.55 -3.55
C GLY A 94 10.42 -3.27 -4.22
N LEU A 95 10.96 -2.11 -3.81
CA LEU A 95 10.55 -0.79 -4.32
C LEU A 95 10.80 -0.62 -5.82
N PHE A 96 11.93 -1.14 -6.34
CA PHE A 96 12.28 -0.98 -7.75
C PHE A 96 11.73 -2.10 -8.65
N SER A 97 11.64 -3.33 -8.14
CA SER A 97 11.13 -4.46 -8.94
C SER A 97 9.61 -4.43 -9.07
N ALA A 98 8.87 -3.92 -8.07
CA ALA A 98 7.42 -4.03 -8.06
C ALA A 98 6.69 -3.30 -9.21
N PRO A 99 7.01 -2.03 -9.55
CA PRO A 99 6.38 -1.37 -10.69
C PRO A 99 6.68 -2.06 -12.03
N LEU A 100 7.86 -2.68 -12.15
CA LEU A 100 8.27 -3.40 -13.35
C LEU A 100 7.53 -4.73 -13.45
N LEU A 101 7.49 -5.50 -12.36
CA LEU A 101 6.80 -6.79 -12.28
C LEU A 101 5.29 -6.62 -12.43
N SER A 102 4.68 -5.59 -11.85
CA SER A 102 3.25 -5.33 -12.00
C SER A 102 2.89 -5.04 -13.46
N ARG A 103 3.75 -4.28 -14.17
CA ARG A 103 3.55 -4.02 -15.59
C ARG A 103 3.70 -5.29 -16.42
N LEU A 104 4.76 -6.07 -16.19
CA LEU A 104 4.99 -7.34 -16.87
C LEU A 104 3.83 -8.32 -16.64
N GLN A 105 3.33 -8.41 -15.40
CA GLN A 105 2.19 -9.25 -15.06
C GLN A 105 0.94 -8.84 -15.84
N THR A 106 0.61 -7.54 -15.90
CA THR A 106 -0.56 -7.07 -16.65
C THR A 106 -0.43 -7.33 -18.16
N LEU A 107 0.79 -7.25 -18.71
CA LEU A 107 1.05 -7.54 -20.12
C LEU A 107 0.92 -9.03 -20.44
N GLN A 108 1.52 -9.89 -19.60
CA GLN A 108 1.48 -11.34 -19.80
C GLN A 108 0.09 -11.94 -19.59
N SER A 109 -0.66 -11.41 -18.62
CA SER A 109 -1.99 -11.91 -18.30
C SER A 109 -3.07 -11.44 -19.27
N GLY A 110 -2.75 -10.53 -20.20
CA GLY A 110 -3.73 -9.95 -21.12
C GLY A 110 -4.88 -9.21 -20.42
N THR A 111 -4.65 -8.73 -19.19
CA THR A 111 -5.70 -8.10 -18.36
C THR A 111 -6.27 -6.88 -19.08
N THR A 112 -7.58 -6.85 -19.26
CA THR A 112 -8.25 -5.73 -19.92
C THR A 112 -8.22 -4.48 -19.04
N ALA A 113 -8.35 -3.30 -19.64
CA ALA A 113 -8.36 -2.04 -18.89
C ALA A 113 -9.51 -1.98 -17.88
N ALA A 114 -10.69 -2.52 -18.23
CA ALA A 114 -11.86 -2.58 -17.36
C ALA A 114 -11.64 -3.50 -16.14
N GLU A 115 -11.05 -4.68 -16.35
CA GLU A 115 -10.67 -5.57 -15.25
C GLU A 115 -9.69 -4.91 -14.29
N LEU A 116 -8.70 -4.18 -14.83
CA LEU A 116 -7.72 -3.50 -13.99
C LEU A 116 -8.34 -2.33 -13.20
N GLN A 117 -9.30 -1.61 -13.80
CA GLN A 117 -10.09 -0.59 -13.10
C GLN A 117 -10.89 -1.20 -11.94
N ASN A 118 -11.58 -2.32 -12.17
CA ASN A 118 -12.32 -3.01 -11.11
C ASN A 118 -11.40 -3.55 -10.01
N LYS A 119 -10.21 -4.06 -10.35
CA LYS A 119 -9.19 -4.44 -9.36
C LYS A 119 -8.74 -3.24 -8.52
N CYS A 120 -8.45 -2.11 -9.14
CA CYS A 120 -8.07 -0.89 -8.41
C CYS A 120 -9.22 -0.39 -7.52
N TYR A 121 -10.45 -0.44 -8.02
CA TYR A 121 -11.64 -0.11 -7.23
C TYR A 121 -11.80 -1.01 -6.01
N ALA A 122 -11.63 -2.33 -6.16
CA ALA A 122 -11.65 -3.28 -5.06
C ALA A 122 -10.55 -2.97 -4.02
N ILE A 123 -9.33 -2.65 -4.48
CA ILE A 123 -8.22 -2.22 -3.62
C ILE A 123 -8.58 -0.95 -2.84
N ARG A 124 -9.20 0.05 -3.49
CA ARG A 124 -9.67 1.28 -2.83
C ARG A 124 -10.75 1.03 -1.79
N CYS A 125 -11.54 -0.03 -1.96
CA CYS A 125 -12.60 -0.43 -1.02
C CYS A 125 -12.08 -1.29 0.14
N ASP A 126 -10.87 -1.85 0.04
CA ASP A 126 -10.26 -2.66 1.09
C ASP A 126 -9.68 -1.76 2.20
N GLY A 127 -10.53 -1.42 3.17
CA GLY A 127 -10.15 -0.58 4.31
C GLY A 127 -9.05 -1.18 5.18
N HIS A 128 -8.99 -2.51 5.29
CA HIS A 128 -7.93 -3.19 6.05
C HIS A 128 -6.60 -3.11 5.30
N GLY A 129 -6.60 -3.40 4.00
CA GLY A 129 -5.42 -3.24 3.15
C GLY A 129 -4.88 -1.81 3.19
N LEU A 130 -5.75 -0.81 3.06
CA LEU A 130 -5.36 0.60 3.15
C LEU A 130 -4.81 0.97 4.52
N THR A 131 -5.38 0.45 5.60
CA THR A 131 -4.86 0.71 6.96
C THR A 131 -3.45 0.14 7.12
N ILE A 132 -3.20 -1.07 6.61
CA ILE A 132 -1.87 -1.66 6.58
C ILE A 132 -0.91 -0.78 5.78
N ASP A 133 -1.27 -0.38 4.56
CA ASP A 133 -0.42 0.44 3.68
C ASP A 133 -0.07 1.79 4.33
N ARG A 134 -1.06 2.44 4.97
CA ARG A 134 -0.89 3.71 5.69
C ARG A 134 0.06 3.54 6.87
N CYS A 135 -0.13 2.51 7.70
CA CYS A 135 0.75 2.22 8.83
C CYS A 135 2.18 1.90 8.36
N ALA A 136 2.33 1.08 7.33
CA ALA A 136 3.62 0.76 6.73
C ALA A 136 4.32 2.02 6.19
N LEU A 137 3.59 2.91 5.51
CA LEU A 137 4.13 4.16 5.00
C LEU A 137 4.60 5.08 6.14
N VAL A 138 3.74 5.36 7.11
CA VAL A 138 4.03 6.29 8.20
C VAL A 138 5.18 5.78 9.05
N CYS A 139 5.10 4.54 9.54
CA CYS A 139 6.16 3.96 10.35
C CYS A 139 7.45 3.75 9.54
N GLY A 140 7.34 3.39 8.27
CA GLY A 140 8.47 3.28 7.35
C GLY A 140 9.20 4.61 7.12
N LEU A 141 8.47 5.72 6.97
CA LEU A 141 9.05 7.06 6.84
C LEU A 141 9.72 7.53 8.13
N VAL A 142 9.09 7.29 9.29
CA VAL A 142 9.70 7.58 10.61
C VAL A 142 10.99 6.77 10.80
N GLY A 143 10.95 5.48 10.46
CA GLY A 143 12.11 4.61 10.48
C GLY A 143 13.21 5.08 9.51
N TRP A 144 12.85 5.50 8.31
CA TRP A 144 13.77 6.03 7.32
C TRP A 144 14.44 7.32 7.79
N TYR A 145 13.68 8.22 8.40
CA TYR A 145 14.21 9.45 8.98
C TYR A 145 15.27 9.13 10.04
N TRP A 146 15.02 8.14 10.90
CA TRP A 146 15.94 7.79 12.00
C TRP A 146 17.20 7.04 11.54
N ARG A 147 17.06 6.03 10.67
CA ARG A 147 18.15 5.10 10.31
C ARG A 147 18.19 4.71 8.83
N ARG A 148 17.67 5.57 7.95
CA ARG A 148 17.58 5.35 6.50
C ARG A 148 16.89 4.01 6.20
N PHE A 149 17.23 3.34 5.10
CA PHE A 149 16.57 2.10 4.66
C PHE A 149 16.58 0.97 5.71
N GLN A 150 17.55 0.94 6.62
CA GLN A 150 17.55 -0.05 7.71
C GLN A 150 16.42 0.24 8.71
N GLY A 151 16.30 1.50 9.11
CA GLY A 151 15.21 1.93 9.98
C GLY A 151 13.85 1.87 9.27
N ALA A 152 13.80 2.11 7.96
CA ALA A 152 12.57 2.00 7.18
C ALA A 152 11.97 0.58 7.26
N VAL A 153 12.80 -0.45 7.14
CA VAL A 153 12.32 -1.84 7.27
C VAL A 153 11.81 -2.13 8.68
N ASP A 154 12.55 -1.71 9.71
CA ASP A 154 12.10 -1.86 11.10
C ASP A 154 10.76 -1.14 11.32
N GLY A 155 10.62 0.07 10.77
CA GLY A 155 9.41 0.86 10.79
C GLY A 155 8.24 0.19 10.08
N ILE A 156 8.43 -0.31 8.86
CA ILE A 156 7.40 -1.05 8.11
C ILE A 156 6.94 -2.28 8.91
N ASN A 157 7.87 -3.06 9.47
CA ASN A 157 7.54 -4.25 10.26
C ASN A 157 6.74 -3.90 11.53
N ILE A 158 7.09 -2.79 12.20
CA ILE A 158 6.32 -2.28 13.36
C ILE A 158 4.93 -1.83 12.90
N GLY A 159 4.82 -1.09 11.80
CA GLY A 159 3.55 -0.64 11.24
C GLY A 159 2.63 -1.81 10.87
N LEU A 160 3.21 -2.87 10.27
CA LEU A 160 2.48 -4.08 9.92
C LEU A 160 2.00 -4.82 11.17
N ALA A 161 2.86 -4.98 12.19
CA ALA A 161 2.48 -5.58 13.47
C ALA A 161 1.36 -4.80 14.17
N TYR A 162 1.45 -3.47 14.16
CA TYR A 162 0.41 -2.60 14.71
C TYR A 162 -0.90 -2.72 13.94
N ALA A 163 -0.87 -2.69 12.61
CA ALA A 163 -2.08 -2.83 11.80
C ALA A 163 -2.78 -4.17 12.04
N LEU A 164 -2.00 -5.27 12.08
CA LEU A 164 -2.52 -6.60 12.42
C LEU A 164 -3.12 -6.65 13.84
N PHE A 165 -2.44 -6.06 14.82
CA PHE A 165 -2.95 -5.96 16.18
C PHE A 165 -4.25 -5.14 16.24
N SER A 166 -4.29 -4.01 15.55
CA SER A 166 -5.48 -3.15 15.48
C SER A 166 -6.68 -3.91 14.91
N THR A 167 -6.50 -4.59 13.78
CA THR A 167 -7.59 -5.31 13.12
C THR A 167 -8.02 -6.58 13.88
N LYS A 168 -7.08 -7.35 14.45
CA LYS A 168 -7.42 -8.62 15.10
C LYS A 168 -7.82 -8.47 16.57
N VAL A 169 -7.32 -7.45 17.26
CA VAL A 169 -7.45 -7.33 18.72
C VAL A 169 -8.29 -6.13 19.13
N LEU A 170 -8.06 -4.95 18.52
CA LEU A 170 -8.74 -3.70 18.90
C LEU A 170 -10.12 -3.58 18.26
N GLU A 171 -10.25 -3.78 16.94
CA GLU A 171 -11.52 -3.64 16.22
C GLU A 171 -12.68 -4.47 16.80
N PRO A 172 -12.50 -5.74 17.22
CA PRO A 172 -13.59 -6.51 17.83
C PRO A 172 -14.01 -5.99 19.21
N ARG A 173 -13.17 -5.19 19.87
CA ARG A 173 -13.35 -4.77 21.28
C ARG A 173 -13.58 -3.28 21.44
N THR A 174 -13.29 -2.48 20.43
CA THR A 174 -13.32 -1.01 20.46
C THR A 174 -13.79 -0.46 19.13
N SER A 175 -14.37 0.74 19.13
CA SER A 175 -14.63 1.44 17.88
C SER A 175 -13.30 1.82 17.22
N PRO A 176 -13.03 1.39 15.97
CA PRO A 176 -11.77 1.71 15.30
C PRO A 176 -11.59 3.22 15.20
N MET A 177 -10.41 3.72 15.61
CA MET A 177 -10.08 5.15 15.51
C MET A 177 -10.03 5.64 14.06
N LEU A 178 -9.64 4.77 13.13
CA LEU A 178 -9.55 5.05 11.69
C LEU A 178 -10.66 4.30 10.98
N ARG A 179 -11.85 4.91 10.90
CA ARG A 179 -12.95 4.41 10.04
C ARG A 179 -12.87 5.09 8.69
N ASP A 180 -12.99 4.30 7.62
CA ASP A 180 -13.18 4.84 6.28
C ASP A 180 -14.46 5.68 6.24
N HIS A 181 -14.39 6.81 5.54
CA HIS A 181 -15.50 7.75 5.47
C HIS A 181 -16.67 7.29 4.60
N ILE A 182 -16.46 6.30 3.73
CA ILE A 182 -17.51 5.71 2.89
C ILE A 182 -17.93 4.36 3.47
N HIS A 183 -19.17 4.31 3.96
CA HIS A 183 -19.79 3.07 4.43
C HIS A 183 -19.91 2.07 3.27
N PRO A 184 -19.70 0.75 3.50
CA PRO A 184 -19.86 -0.27 2.46
C PRO A 184 -21.16 -0.18 1.67
N ASP A 185 -22.27 0.17 2.33
CA ASP A 185 -23.61 0.22 1.71
C ASP A 185 -23.77 1.38 0.72
N LEU A 186 -22.90 2.39 0.78
CA LEU A 186 -22.91 3.54 -0.12
C LEU A 186 -22.00 3.33 -1.35
N ARG A 187 -21.29 2.20 -1.42
CA ARG A 187 -20.35 1.90 -2.50
C ARG A 187 -21.09 1.31 -3.69
N TYR A 188 -20.57 1.54 -4.88
CA TYR A 188 -21.05 0.90 -6.09
C TYR A 188 -20.55 -0.55 -6.13
N ASN A 189 -21.31 -1.43 -6.80
CA ASN A 189 -20.89 -2.82 -6.97
C ASN A 189 -19.67 -2.97 -7.89
N SER A 190 -19.55 -2.08 -8.89
CA SER A 190 -18.43 -2.05 -9.84
C SER A 190 -18.21 -0.65 -10.41
N VAL A 191 -17.10 -0.47 -11.12
CA VAL A 191 -16.80 0.80 -11.82
C VAL A 191 -17.83 1.07 -12.92
N GLU A 192 -18.30 0.02 -13.61
CA GLU A 192 -19.34 0.15 -14.64
C GLU A 192 -20.64 0.67 -14.05
N ALA A 193 -21.10 0.13 -12.91
CA ALA A 193 -22.31 0.59 -12.23
C ALA A 193 -22.23 2.08 -11.84
N ALA A 194 -21.06 2.54 -11.41
CA ALA A 194 -20.83 3.96 -11.14
C ALA A 194 -20.92 4.82 -12.41
N SER A 195 -20.34 4.33 -13.52
CA SER A 195 -20.36 5.03 -14.81
C SER A 195 -21.78 5.15 -15.40
N GLU A 196 -22.60 4.10 -15.23
CA GLU A 196 -24.00 4.10 -15.62
C GLU A 196 -24.82 5.11 -14.81
N ASN A 197 -24.63 5.14 -13.49
CA ASN A 197 -25.34 6.08 -12.63
C ASN A 197 -25.00 7.53 -12.98
N LYS A 198 -23.70 7.82 -13.17
CA LYS A 198 -23.23 9.13 -13.63
C LYS A 198 -23.85 9.54 -14.96
N SER A 199 -23.93 8.60 -15.91
CA SER A 199 -24.54 8.84 -17.22
C SER A 199 -26.04 9.14 -17.13
N LYS A 200 -26.76 8.44 -16.24
CA LYS A 200 -28.19 8.70 -15.96
C LYS A 200 -28.40 10.08 -15.34
N LEU A 201 -27.56 10.47 -14.39
CA LEU A 201 -27.57 11.80 -13.77
C LEU A 201 -27.33 12.92 -14.78
N ILE A 202 -26.34 12.77 -15.66
CA ILE A 202 -26.05 13.76 -16.70
C ILE A 202 -27.24 13.92 -17.66
N LYS A 203 -27.86 12.81 -18.08
CA LYS A 203 -29.06 12.84 -18.93
C LYS A 203 -30.22 13.56 -18.23
N PHE A 204 -30.43 13.28 -16.95
CA PHE A 204 -31.48 13.93 -16.16
C PHE A 204 -31.29 15.46 -16.09
N PHE A 205 -30.06 15.94 -15.82
CA PHE A 205 -29.79 17.37 -15.80
C PHE A 205 -30.00 18.02 -17.17
N ALA A 206 -29.54 17.37 -18.25
CA ALA A 206 -29.75 17.87 -19.61
C ALA A 206 -31.24 17.98 -19.98
N GLU A 207 -32.08 17.04 -19.53
CA GLU A 207 -33.53 17.11 -19.72
C GLU A 207 -34.18 18.23 -18.90
N GLN A 208 -33.70 18.46 -17.67
CA GLN A 208 -34.22 19.52 -16.81
C GLN A 208 -33.85 20.92 -17.34
N ASP A 209 -32.62 21.10 -17.81
CA ASP A 209 -32.18 22.36 -18.43
C ASP A 209 -32.98 22.67 -19.70
N ARG A 210 -33.27 21.65 -20.51
CA ARG A 210 -34.13 21.78 -21.69
C ARG A 210 -35.57 22.18 -21.33
N LYS A 211 -36.12 21.67 -20.22
CA LYS A 211 -37.45 22.04 -19.73
C LYS A 211 -37.48 23.46 -19.16
N ASN A 212 -36.41 23.91 -18.51
CA ASN A 212 -36.30 25.27 -17.96
C ASN A 212 -36.01 26.34 -19.01
N SER A 213 -35.56 25.95 -20.20
CA SER A 213 -35.25 26.85 -21.33
C SER A 213 -36.42 27.01 -22.32
N GLN A 214 -37.57 26.39 -22.06
CA GLN A 214 -38.83 26.52 -22.81
C GLN A 214 -39.83 27.34 -21.98
#